data_AF-A0A2S9YGH9-F1
#
_entry.id   AF-A0A2S9YGH9-F1
#
_cell.length_a   1.000
_cell.length_b   1.000
_cell.length_c   1.000
_cell.angle_alpha   90.00
_cell.angle_beta   90.00
_cell.angle_gamma   90.00
#
_symmetry.space_group_name_H-M   'P 1'
#
loop_
_entity.id
_entity.type
_entity.pdbx_description
1 polymer ?
#
loop_
_entity_poly.entity_id
_entity_poly.type
_entity_poly.pdbx_seq_one_letter_code
_entity_poly.pdbx_strand_id
1 'polypeptide(L)'
;MRVLVLEGVGLAIPDQIVEAIEGVASSGGPELGPWLPSIFDGRSTPASGRRRALRLRGGARVEVPAAMHIAEVGELLDLPDLLREIGERQGVVGLVELPEALTLVCDPRRLPQVGEAGLVEGAD
;
A
#
# COMPACT_ATOMS: atom_id res chain seq x y z
N MET A 1 -6.01 15.29 -6.45
CA MET A 1 -5.96 14.47 -5.20
C MET A 1 -4.53 14.33 -4.72
N ARG A 2 -4.30 13.93 -3.45
CA ARG A 2 -2.96 13.71 -2.89
C ARG A 2 -2.69 12.21 -2.74
N VAL A 3 -1.50 11.77 -3.14
CA VAL A 3 -1.07 10.38 -3.01
C VAL A 3 0.30 10.31 -2.36
N LEU A 4 0.52 9.26 -1.57
CA LEU A 4 1.82 8.86 -1.05
C LEU A 4 2.47 7.91 -2.04
N VAL A 5 3.49 8.37 -2.75
CA VAL A 5 4.22 7.60 -3.75
C VAL A 5 5.30 6.77 -3.06
N LEU A 6 5.35 5.48 -3.37
CA LEU A 6 6.34 4.53 -2.86
C LEU A 6 7.49 4.41 -3.85
N GLU A 7 8.66 4.92 -3.49
CA GLU A 7 9.78 5.00 -4.43
C GLU A 7 10.33 3.63 -4.80
N GLY A 8 10.63 3.44 -6.09
CA GLY A 8 11.24 2.22 -6.62
C GLY A 8 10.30 1.02 -6.78
N VAL A 9 9.00 1.15 -6.49
CA VAL A 9 8.04 0.04 -6.60
C VAL A 9 6.85 0.32 -7.53
N GLY A 10 6.72 1.54 -8.07
CA GLY A 10 5.65 1.88 -9.03
C GLY A 10 4.24 1.89 -8.43
N LEU A 11 4.14 2.09 -7.11
CA LEU A 11 2.90 2.12 -6.35
C LEU A 11 2.71 3.46 -5.66
N ALA A 12 1.46 3.89 -5.54
CA ALA A 12 1.05 5.00 -4.70
C ALA A 12 -0.19 4.64 -3.88
N ILE A 13 -0.36 5.30 -2.73
CA ILE A 13 -1.50 5.10 -1.82
C ILE A 13 -2.22 6.43 -1.68
N PRO A 14 -3.56 6.50 -1.74
CA PRO A 14 -4.29 7.73 -1.45
C PRO A 14 -3.94 8.27 -0.05
N ASP A 15 -3.47 9.51 0.05
CA ASP A 15 -3.06 10.11 1.34
C ASP A 15 -4.21 10.08 2.37
N GLN A 16 -5.44 10.28 1.89
CA GLN A 16 -6.67 10.32 2.69
C GLN A 16 -6.98 9.01 3.45
N ILE A 17 -6.36 7.88 3.10
CA ILE A 17 -6.57 6.61 3.79
C ILE A 17 -5.45 6.27 4.77
N VAL A 18 -4.36 7.05 4.76
CA VAL A 18 -3.26 6.93 5.71
C VAL A 18 -3.61 7.73 6.96
N GLU A 19 -3.56 7.09 8.12
CA GLU A 19 -3.78 7.73 9.42
C GLU A 19 -2.46 8.13 10.08
N ALA A 20 -1.45 7.25 10.02
CA ALA A 20 -0.13 7.52 10.58
C ALA A 20 0.98 6.76 9.83
N ILE A 21 2.19 7.31 9.89
CA ILE A 21 3.42 6.69 9.41
C ILE A 21 4.29 6.37 10.62
N GLU A 22 4.65 5.11 10.77
CA GLU A 22 5.31 4.59 11.96
C GLU A 22 6.66 3.95 11.61
N GLY A 23 7.59 3.99 12.57
CA GLY A 23 8.83 3.22 12.48
C GLY A 23 8.52 1.72 12.63
N VAL A 24 9.19 0.88 11.84
CA VAL A 24 9.12 -0.58 12.03
C VAL A 24 10.07 -0.94 13.17
N ALA A 25 9.54 -1.48 14.26
CA ALA A 25 10.37 -1.97 15.36
C ALA A 25 11.21 -3.17 14.88
N SER A 26 12.51 -3.17 15.18
CA SER A 26 13.46 -4.19 14.72
C SER A 26 13.24 -5.59 15.32
N SER A 27 12.28 -5.74 16.23
CA SER A 27 11.96 -7.01 16.91
C SER A 27 10.67 -7.58 16.33
N GLY A 28 10.79 -8.71 15.62
CA GLY A 28 9.72 -9.42 14.92
C GLY A 28 8.57 -9.89 15.81
N GLY A 29 7.73 -8.96 16.24
CA GLY A 29 6.45 -9.23 16.87
C GLY A 29 5.37 -9.52 15.82
N PRO A 30 4.25 -10.14 16.24
CA PRO A 30 3.09 -10.45 15.39
C PRO A 30 2.34 -9.20 14.86
N GLU A 31 2.79 -7.99 15.16
CA GLU A 31 2.16 -6.71 14.77
C GLU A 31 2.64 -6.14 13.43
N LEU A 32 3.47 -6.87 12.68
CA LEU A 32 3.98 -6.42 11.40
C LEU A 32 2.95 -6.68 10.30
N GLY A 33 2.37 -5.60 9.76
CA GLY A 33 1.45 -5.68 8.62
C GLY A 33 2.13 -6.26 7.36
N PRO A 34 1.38 -6.70 6.35
CA PRO A 34 1.96 -7.31 5.17
C PRO A 34 2.83 -6.31 4.39
N TRP A 35 3.90 -6.81 3.76
CA TRP A 35 4.74 -6.03 2.86
C TRP A 35 4.02 -5.75 1.55
N LEU A 36 3.59 -4.50 1.35
CA LEU A 36 2.71 -4.14 0.24
C LEU A 36 3.30 -4.51 -1.13
N PRO A 37 4.58 -4.23 -1.47
CA PRO A 37 5.15 -4.61 -2.76
C PRO A 37 5.11 -6.12 -3.07
N SER A 38 5.26 -7.00 -2.07
CA SER A 38 5.18 -8.46 -2.32
C SER A 38 3.80 -8.95 -2.72
N ILE A 39 2.75 -8.18 -2.40
CA ILE A 39 1.37 -8.50 -2.82
C ILE A 39 1.21 -8.27 -4.34
N PHE A 40 1.96 -7.32 -4.90
CA PHE A 40 1.92 -6.96 -6.32
C PHE A 40 2.87 -7.79 -7.17
N ASP A 41 4.08 -8.06 -6.69
CA ASP A 41 5.11 -8.76 -7.46
C ASP A 41 4.85 -10.28 -7.58
N GLY A 42 3.97 -10.86 -6.75
CA GLY A 42 3.73 -12.31 -6.69
C GLY A 42 4.97 -13.15 -6.33
N ARG A 43 6.09 -12.47 -6.07
CA ARG A 43 7.39 -12.99 -5.66
C ARG A 43 7.69 -12.31 -4.33
N SER A 44 8.28 -13.07 -3.42
CA SER A 44 8.85 -12.50 -2.20
C SER A 44 10.07 -11.66 -2.60
N THR A 45 9.85 -10.48 -3.20
CA THR A 45 10.89 -9.51 -3.46
C THR A 45 11.48 -9.18 -2.10
N PRO A 46 12.72 -9.58 -1.80
CA PRO A 46 13.30 -9.31 -0.49
C PRO A 46 13.27 -7.80 -0.31
N ALA A 47 12.80 -7.34 0.85
CA ALA A 47 12.76 -5.91 1.16
C ALA A 47 14.20 -5.36 1.15
N SER A 48 14.66 -4.91 -0.02
CA SER A 48 15.96 -4.28 -0.17
C SER A 48 15.83 -2.83 0.29
N GLY A 49 15.85 -2.60 1.61
CA GLY A 49 15.82 -1.25 2.13
C GLY A 49 15.16 -1.09 3.49
N ARG A 50 15.16 0.16 3.98
CA ARG A 50 14.47 0.54 5.21
C ARG A 50 12.95 0.50 4.98
N ARG A 51 12.21 0.09 6.01
CA ARG A 51 10.74 -0.06 5.97
C ARG A 51 10.06 0.96 6.90
N ARG A 52 8.80 1.26 6.59
CA ARG A 52 7.87 2.01 7.43
C ARG A 52 6.56 1.24 7.50
N ALA A 53 5.85 1.37 8.61
CA ALA A 53 4.49 0.89 8.69
C ALA A 53 3.53 2.06 8.46
N LEU A 54 2.50 1.84 7.66
CA LEU A 54 1.38 2.75 7.52
C LEU A 54 0.23 2.20 8.35
N ARG A 55 -0.27 3.01 9.28
CA ARG A 55 -1.56 2.77 9.93
C ARG A 55 -2.62 3.40 9.04
N LEU A 56 -3.56 2.60 8.58
CA LEU A 56 -4.63 3.00 7.67
C LEU A 56 -5.87 3.36 8.49
N ARG A 57 -6.70 4.26 7.95
CA ARG A 57 -8.01 4.55 8.52
C ARG A 57 -8.84 3.27 8.59
N GLY A 58 -9.30 2.92 9.78
CA GLY A 58 -9.93 1.64 10.08
C GLY A 58 -9.04 0.67 10.85
N GLY A 59 -7.83 1.09 11.26
CA GLY A 59 -6.95 0.34 12.17
C GLY A 59 -6.03 -0.66 11.50
N ALA A 60 -6.24 -0.97 10.22
CA ALA A 60 -5.38 -1.85 9.45
C ALA A 60 -3.95 -1.29 9.32
N ARG A 61 -2.97 -2.19 9.16
CA ARG A 61 -1.55 -1.84 9.07
C ARG A 61 -0.90 -2.51 7.87
N VAL A 62 -0.06 -1.79 7.14
CA VAL A 62 0.74 -2.33 6.02
C VAL A 62 2.18 -1.82 6.08
N GLU A 63 3.12 -2.61 5.61
CA GLU A 63 4.52 -2.20 5.51
C GLU A 63 4.86 -1.73 4.09
N VAL A 64 5.61 -0.63 4.00
CA VAL A 64 6.00 0.04 2.74
C VAL A 64 7.47 0.48 2.75
N PRO A 65 8.08 0.77 1.59
CA PRO A 65 9.42 1.37 1.54
C PRO A 65 9.48 2.65 2.37
N ALA A 66 10.57 2.85 3.11
CA ALA A 66 10.75 4.08 3.89
C ALA A 66 10.98 5.32 3.02
N ALA A 67 11.44 5.11 1.78
CA ALA A 67 11.55 6.16 0.78
C ALA A 67 10.17 6.37 0.12
N MET A 68 9.57 7.51 0.42
CA MET A 68 8.24 7.90 -0.05
C MET A 68 8.12 9.41 -0.04
N HIS A 69 7.29 9.94 -0.92
CA HIS A 69 6.98 11.36 -0.99
C HIS A 69 5.49 11.56 -1.29
N ILE A 70 4.99 12.75 -1.00
CA ILE A 70 3.60 13.11 -1.33
C ILE A 70 3.59 13.83 -2.67
N ALA A 71 2.71 13.40 -3.57
CA ALA A 71 2.46 14.06 -4.84
C ALA A 71 1.01 14.55 -4.92
N GLU A 72 0.82 15.73 -5.53
CA GLU A 72 -0.49 16.18 -5.99
C GLU A 72 -0.71 15.73 -7.42
N VAL A 73 -1.80 15.02 -7.66
CA VAL A 73 -2.16 14.47 -8.97
C VAL A 73 -3.50 15.04 -9.41
N GLY A 74 -3.61 15.43 -10.68
CA GLY A 74 -4.81 16.05 -11.23
C GLY A 74 -5.98 15.08 -11.32
N GLU A 75 -5.74 13.92 -11.94
CA GLU A 75 -6.76 12.93 -12.28
C GLU A 75 -6.31 11.52 -11.90
N LEU A 76 -7.27 10.69 -11.49
CA LEU A 76 -7.11 9.25 -11.36
C LEU A 76 -7.65 8.60 -12.64
N LEU A 77 -6.76 7.98 -13.40
CA LEU A 77 -7.08 7.28 -14.64
C LEU A 77 -7.60 5.88 -14.32
N ASP A 78 -8.54 5.40 -15.11
CA ASP A 78 -9.05 4.04 -14.99
C ASP A 78 -7.99 2.99 -15.38
N LEU A 79 -8.07 1.81 -14.75
CA LEU A 79 -7.34 0.65 -15.23
C LEU A 79 -7.88 0.21 -16.60
N PRO A 80 -6.99 -0.12 -17.56
CA PRO A 80 -7.39 -0.78 -18.80
C PRO A 80 -8.23 -2.03 -18.52
N ASP A 81 -9.24 -2.31 -19.35
CA ASP A 81 -10.17 -3.43 -19.14
C ASP A 81 -9.44 -4.77 -18.91
N LEU A 82 -8.34 -5.00 -19.61
CA LEU A 82 -7.50 -6.20 -19.49
C LEU A 82 -6.91 -6.38 -18.08
N LEU A 83 -6.64 -5.29 -17.37
CA LEU A 83 -6.03 -5.30 -16.04
C LEU A 83 -7.06 -5.13 -14.92
N ARG A 84 -8.32 -4.79 -15.23
CA ARG A 84 -9.32 -4.41 -14.23
C ARG A 84 -9.54 -5.51 -13.17
N GLU A 85 -9.80 -6.75 -13.60
CA GLU A 85 -10.06 -7.86 -12.66
C GLU A 85 -8.83 -8.22 -11.80
N ILE A 86 -7.62 -8.13 -12.37
CA ILE A 86 -6.37 -8.38 -11.63
C ILE A 86 -6.13 -7.23 -10.63
N GLY A 87 -6.29 -5.99 -11.09
CA GLY A 87 -6.14 -4.79 -10.29
C GLY A 87 -7.10 -4.75 -9.11
N GLU A 88 -8.37 -5.06 -9.32
CA GLU A 88 -9.38 -5.12 -8.26
C GLU A 88 -9.00 -6.11 -7.15
N ARG A 89 -8.53 -7.31 -7.52
CA ARG A 89 -8.06 -8.32 -6.55
C ARG A 89 -6.81 -7.89 -5.78
N GLN A 90 -6.01 -7.02 -6.37
CA GLN A 90 -4.83 -6.43 -5.75
C GLN A 90 -5.12 -5.06 -5.09
N GLY A 91 -6.40 -4.69 -4.94
CA GLY A 91 -6.78 -3.41 -4.33
C GLY A 91 -6.34 -2.18 -5.13
N VAL A 92 -5.99 -2.32 -6.41
CA VAL A 92 -5.70 -1.19 -7.30
C VAL A 92 -7.00 -0.48 -7.62
N VAL A 93 -7.01 0.84 -7.44
CA VAL A 93 -8.17 1.70 -7.67
C VAL A 93 -8.04 2.57 -8.92
N GLY A 94 -6.85 2.60 -9.53
CA GLY A 94 -6.59 3.31 -10.78
C GLY A 94 -5.11 3.53 -11.02
N LEU A 95 -4.82 4.44 -11.95
CA LEU A 95 -3.49 4.85 -12.38
C LEU A 95 -3.36 6.37 -12.23
N VAL A 96 -2.16 6.86 -11.96
CA VAL A 96 -1.85 8.29 -12.00
C VAL A 96 -0.61 8.51 -12.84
N GLU A 97 -0.62 9.57 -13.64
CA GLU A 97 0.57 10.02 -14.36
C GLU A 97 1.38 10.95 -13.45
N LEU A 98 2.60 10.53 -13.13
CA LEU A 98 3.61 11.35 -12.47
C LEU A 98 4.67 11.77 -13.52
N PRO A 99 5.42 12.87 -13.28
CA PRO A 99 6.40 13.35 -14.25
C PRO A 99 7.43 12.29 -14.70
N GLU A 100 7.76 11.35 -13.83
CA GLU A 100 8.77 10.32 -14.07
C GLU A 100 8.18 8.98 -14.55
N ALA A 101 6.90 8.70 -14.25
CA ALA A 101 6.31 7.38 -14.49
C ALA A 101 4.77 7.35 -14.38
N LEU A 102 4.17 6.35 -15.04
CA LEU A 102 2.80 5.92 -14.77
C LEU A 102 2.80 5.03 -13.51
N THR A 103 2.03 5.41 -12.49
CA THR A 103 2.04 4.78 -11.17
C THR A 103 0.68 4.18 -10.82
N LEU A 104 0.67 2.95 -10.31
CA LEU A 104 -0.55 2.29 -9.84
C LEU A 104 -0.98 2.87 -8.50
N VAL A 105 -2.27 3.24 -8.37
CA VAL A 105 -2.84 3.68 -7.10
C VAL A 105 -3.52 2.50 -6.43
N CYS A 106 -3.05 2.14 -5.23
CA CYS A 106 -3.58 1.04 -4.42
C CYS A 106 -4.32 1.59 -3.18
N ASP A 107 -5.49 1.03 -2.89
CA ASP A 107 -6.13 1.13 -1.56
C ASP A 107 -5.89 -0.18 -0.80
N PRO A 108 -4.88 -0.23 0.11
CA PRO A 108 -4.52 -1.47 0.77
C PRO A 108 -5.61 -2.01 1.70
N ARG A 109 -6.62 -1.21 2.06
CA ARG A 109 -7.76 -1.68 2.87
C ARG A 109 -8.65 -2.67 2.12
N ARG A 110 -8.52 -2.72 0.79
CA ARG A 110 -9.24 -3.68 -0.08
C ARG A 110 -8.52 -5.02 -0.19
N LEU A 111 -7.32 -5.14 0.38
CA LEU A 111 -6.53 -6.36 0.31
C LEU A 111 -7.00 -7.38 1.35
N PRO A 112 -7.26 -8.64 0.97
CA PRO A 112 -7.70 -9.68 1.91
C PRO A 112 -6.74 -9.85 3.10
N GLN A 113 -5.43 -9.82 2.84
CA GLN A 113 -4.39 -10.02 3.86
C GLN A 113 -4.27 -8.86 4.86
N VAL A 114 -4.92 -7.73 4.58
CA VAL A 114 -4.93 -6.54 5.42
C VAL A 114 -6.17 -6.53 6.35
N GLY A 115 -7.25 -7.21 5.94
CA GLY A 115 -8.46 -7.38 6.75
C GLY A 115 -8.36 -8.43 7.86
N GLU A 116 -7.55 -9.47 7.68
CA GLU A 116 -7.40 -10.55 8.68
C GLU A 116 -6.54 -10.16 9.89
N ALA A 117 -5.65 -9.17 9.74
CA ALA A 117 -4.80 -8.68 10.84
C ALA A 117 -5.57 -7.82 11.87
N GLY A 118 -6.81 -7.42 11.58
CA GLY A 118 -7.65 -6.57 12.45
C GLY A 118 -8.73 -7.30 13.24
N LEU A 119 -8.86 -8.64 13.11
CA LEU A 119 -9.96 -9.42 13.69
C LEU A 119 -9.58 -10.24 14.92
N VAL A 120 -8.45 -9.97 15.58
CA VAL A 120 -8.17 -10.52 16.91
C VAL A 120 -8.76 -9.61 17.99
N GLU A 121 -10.08 -9.37 17.93
CA GLU A 121 -10.81 -8.93 19.13
C GLU A 121 -10.95 -10.13 20.08
N GLY A 122 -10.77 -9.85 21.37
CA GLY A 122 -10.57 -10.82 22.44
C GLY A 122 -11.56 -11.99 22.44
N ALA A 123 -11.02 -13.20 22.54
CA ALA A 123 -11.74 -14.31 23.11
C ALA A 123 -11.74 -14.14 24.64
N ASP A 124 -12.95 -14.09 25.20
CA ASP A 124 -13.30 -14.12 26.63
C ASP A 124 -12.48 -15.12 27.47
#